data_AF-A0A2S6RE74-F1
#
_entry.id   AF-A0A2S6RE74-F1
#
_cell.length_a   1.000
_cell.length_b   1.000
_cell.length_c   1.000
_cell.angle_alpha   90.00
_cell.angle_beta   90.00
_cell.angle_gamma   90.00
#
_symmetry.space_group_name_H-M   'P 1'
#
loop_
_entity.id
_entity.type
_entity.pdbx_description
1 polymer ?
#
loop_
_entity_poly.entity_id
_entity_poly.type
_entity_poly.pdbx_seq_one_letter_code
_entity_poly.pdbx_strand_id
1 'polypeptide(L)'
;GRMPAYVDTGLNLVHVDDCARGHLLADQHGKPGERYILGGEDLSLRDILLVLGRLTGRPAPGVKLPNRLLVPFAYGVEGWARLTGMEPRLTLDSLRMARKYMFFSSEKAKRELGFSSRAAEQALSDAVAWFDAKNYFKSSVSAATQSR
;
A
#
# COMPACT_ATOMS: atom_id res chain seq x y z
N GLY A 1 -13.64 -6.80 -3.98
CA GLY A 1 -12.33 -7.49 -4.14
C GLY A 1 -12.29 -8.73 -3.26
N ARG A 2 -11.32 -9.63 -3.46
CA ARG A 2 -11.16 -10.88 -2.67
C ARG A 2 -10.36 -10.69 -1.36
N MET A 3 -10.34 -9.48 -0.80
CA MET A 3 -9.62 -9.17 0.44
C MET A 3 -10.65 -8.77 1.51
N PRO A 4 -11.19 -9.73 2.27
CA PRO A 4 -12.25 -9.45 3.24
C PRO A 4 -11.76 -8.68 4.47
N ALA A 5 -10.46 -8.75 4.77
CA ALA A 5 -9.87 -8.13 5.94
C ALA A 5 -8.48 -7.53 5.65
N TYR A 6 -8.08 -6.55 6.47
CA TYR A 6 -6.79 -5.87 6.39
C TYR A 6 -6.12 -5.76 7.77
N VAL A 7 -4.79 -5.62 7.77
CA VAL A 7 -3.99 -5.41 8.99
C VAL A 7 -3.91 -3.91 9.29
N ASP A 8 -3.96 -3.55 10.57
CA ASP A 8 -3.77 -2.18 11.00
C ASP A 8 -2.33 -1.73 10.76
N THR A 9 -2.14 -0.75 9.87
CA THR A 9 -0.82 -0.22 9.54
C THR A 9 -0.90 1.17 8.92
N GLY A 10 0.25 1.83 8.85
CA GLY A 10 0.44 3.14 8.23
C GLY A 10 1.57 3.11 7.21
N LEU A 11 1.37 3.83 6.11
CA LEU A 11 2.30 3.93 4.99
C LEU A 11 2.50 5.41 4.63
N ASN A 12 3.70 5.76 4.18
CA ASN A 12 3.97 7.03 3.54
C ASN A 12 3.82 6.89 2.02
N LEU A 13 2.90 7.64 1.41
CA LEU A 13 2.60 7.60 -0.02
C LEU A 13 3.21 8.80 -0.73
N VAL A 14 3.95 8.54 -1.81
CA VAL A 14 4.51 9.55 -2.70
C VAL A 14 4.13 9.24 -4.14
N HIS A 15 3.82 10.27 -4.92
CA HIS A 15 3.59 10.10 -6.36
C HIS A 15 4.89 9.75 -7.07
N VAL A 16 4.87 8.81 -8.04
CA VAL A 16 6.07 8.37 -8.76
C VAL A 16 6.80 9.52 -9.47
N ASP A 17 6.08 10.42 -10.14
CA ASP A 17 6.66 11.61 -10.77
C ASP A 17 7.30 12.57 -9.76
N ASP A 18 6.72 12.72 -8.57
CA ASP A 18 7.31 13.58 -7.54
C ASP A 18 8.58 12.94 -6.99
N CYS A 19 8.60 11.62 -6.79
CA CYS A 19 9.80 10.87 -6.43
C CYS A 19 10.91 11.03 -7.49
N ALA A 20 10.56 10.90 -8.77
CA ALA A 20 11.49 11.12 -9.89
C ALA A 20 12.05 12.55 -9.90
N ARG A 21 11.19 13.57 -9.70
CA ARG A 21 11.63 14.96 -9.53
C ARG A 21 12.54 15.12 -8.31
N GLY A 22 12.24 14.44 -7.21
CA GLY A 22 13.06 14.44 -6.00
C GLY A 22 14.48 13.92 -6.23
N HIS A 23 14.65 12.93 -7.11
CA HIS A 23 15.97 12.47 -7.53
C HIS A 23 16.74 13.55 -8.31
N LEU A 24 16.09 14.28 -9.22
CA LEU A 24 16.71 15.40 -9.93
C LEU A 24 17.10 16.53 -8.98
N LEU A 25 16.27 16.83 -7.99
CA LEU A 25 16.59 17.82 -6.96
C LEU A 25 17.77 17.38 -6.09
N ALA A 26 17.88 16.09 -5.78
CA ALA A 26 19.02 15.54 -5.05
C ALA A 26 20.32 15.63 -5.86
N ASP A 27 20.26 15.48 -7.18
CA ASP A 27 21.41 15.69 -8.07
C ASP A 27 21.85 17.17 -8.09
N GLN A 28 20.89 18.09 -8.16
CA GLN A 28 21.16 19.53 -8.28
C GLN A 28 21.55 20.22 -6.96
N HIS A 29 20.96 19.78 -5.84
CA HIS A 29 21.04 20.48 -4.55
C HIS A 29 21.51 19.58 -3.39
N GLY A 30 21.62 18.27 -3.62
CA GLY A 30 22.04 17.33 -2.60
C GLY A 30 23.51 17.48 -2.24
N LYS A 31 23.85 16.98 -1.04
CA LYS A 31 25.22 16.97 -0.52
C LYS A 31 25.77 15.54 -0.48
N PRO A 32 27.02 15.30 -0.90
CA PRO A 32 27.65 13.99 -0.76
C PRO A 32 27.59 13.48 0.68
N GLY A 33 27.23 12.21 0.85
CA GLY A 33 27.10 11.57 2.17
C GLY A 33 25.75 11.78 2.87
N GLU A 34 24.91 12.70 2.39
CA GLU A 34 23.60 12.95 2.97
C GLU A 34 22.53 11.99 2.41
N ARG A 35 21.52 11.72 3.24
CA ARG A 35 20.33 10.94 2.86
C ARG A 35 19.08 11.80 2.98
N TYR A 36 18.18 11.67 2.00
CA TYR A 36 16.94 12.44 1.92
C TYR A 36 15.77 11.46 1.71
N ILE A 37 14.73 11.59 2.55
CA ILE A 37 13.49 10.82 2.38
C ILE A 37 12.58 11.60 1.43
N LEU A 38 12.22 10.96 0.32
CA LEU A 38 11.28 11.49 -0.67
C LEU A 38 9.87 10.95 -0.40
N GLY A 39 9.32 11.29 0.76
CA GLY A 39 7.99 10.88 1.19
C GLY A 39 6.94 11.96 0.94
N GLY A 40 5.71 11.55 0.68
CA GLY A 40 4.56 12.45 0.53
C GLY A 40 3.72 12.51 1.80
N GLU A 41 2.60 11.79 1.80
CA GLU A 41 1.58 11.85 2.84
C GLU A 41 1.50 10.53 3.62
N ASP A 42 1.49 10.62 4.95
CA ASP A 42 1.30 9.49 5.85
C ASP A 42 -0.19 9.13 5.93
N LEU A 43 -0.56 7.94 5.46
CA LEU A 43 -1.93 7.43 5.51
C LEU A 43 -2.00 6.06 6.16
N SER A 44 -3.09 5.80 6.90
CA SER A 44 -3.38 4.44 7.31
C SER A 44 -3.79 3.57 6.11
N LEU A 45 -3.54 2.26 6.16
CA LEU A 45 -4.03 1.35 5.12
C LEU A 45 -5.55 1.44 4.97
N ARG A 46 -6.26 1.68 6.07
CA ARG A 46 -7.71 1.92 6.04
C ARG A 46 -8.06 3.13 5.18
N ASP A 47 -7.38 4.25 5.38
CA ASP A 47 -7.69 5.49 4.65
C ASP A 47 -7.36 5.35 3.16
N ILE A 48 -6.26 4.67 2.82
CA ILE A 48 -5.93 4.32 1.43
C ILE A 48 -7.06 3.47 0.81
N LEU A 49 -7.53 2.43 1.50
CA LEU A 49 -8.61 1.57 1.02
C LEU A 49 -9.94 2.33 0.87
N LEU A 50 -10.23 3.29 1.74
CA LEU A 50 -11.40 4.15 1.63
C LEU A 50 -11.31 5.10 0.43
N VAL A 51 -10.15 5.72 0.20
CA VAL A 51 -9.91 6.55 -0.99
C VAL A 51 -10.07 5.72 -2.25
N LEU A 52 -9.46 4.54 -2.33
CA LEU A 52 -9.60 3.62 -3.46
C LEU A 52 -11.05 3.15 -3.67
N GLY A 53 -11.78 2.87 -2.59
CA GLY A 53 -13.20 2.51 -2.67
C GLY A 53 -14.04 3.62 -3.29
N ARG A 54 -13.80 4.88 -2.89
CA ARG A 54 -14.44 6.07 -3.47
C ARG A 54 -14.08 6.23 -4.96
N LEU A 55 -12.80 6.14 -5.31
CA LEU A 55 -12.31 6.33 -6.68
C LEU A 55 -12.80 5.24 -7.66
N THR A 56 -12.93 3.99 -7.19
CA THR A 56 -13.29 2.84 -8.03
C THR A 56 -14.78 2.48 -7.98
N GLY A 57 -15.57 3.11 -7.09
CA GLY A 57 -16.96 2.73 -6.83
C GLY A 57 -17.12 1.34 -6.22
N ARG A 58 -16.05 0.74 -5.67
CA ARG A 58 -16.06 -0.61 -5.09
C ARG A 58 -16.08 -0.54 -3.57
N PRO A 59 -16.70 -1.52 -2.89
CA PRO A 59 -16.70 -1.55 -1.44
C PRO A 59 -15.27 -1.73 -0.92
N ALA A 60 -14.85 -0.80 -0.06
CA ALA A 60 -13.60 -0.92 0.69
C ALA A 60 -13.73 -2.06 1.73
N PRO A 61 -12.66 -2.85 1.99
CA PRO A 61 -12.66 -3.84 3.04
C PRO A 61 -12.95 -3.20 4.40
N GLY A 62 -14.03 -3.63 5.07
CA GLY A 62 -14.43 -3.07 6.36
C GLY A 62 -13.83 -3.78 7.58
N VAL A 63 -13.33 -5.01 7.41
CA VAL A 63 -12.91 -5.82 8.57
C VAL A 63 -11.43 -5.59 8.88
N LYS A 64 -11.18 -4.89 9.99
CA LYS A 64 -9.87 -4.78 10.61
C LYS A 64 -9.53 -6.08 11.35
N LEU A 65 -8.43 -6.74 10.99
CA LEU A 65 -7.95 -7.90 11.75
C LEU A 65 -7.47 -7.46 13.14
N PRO A 66 -8.09 -7.96 14.23
CA PRO A 66 -7.64 -7.65 15.58
C PRO A 66 -6.21 -8.16 15.78
N ASN A 67 -5.35 -7.34 16.37
CA ASN A 67 -3.95 -7.70 16.63
C ASN A 67 -3.78 -9.02 17.39
N ARG A 68 -4.76 -9.38 18.25
CA ARG A 68 -4.78 -10.63 19.02
C ARG A 68 -4.96 -11.88 18.14
N LEU A 69 -5.57 -11.73 16.97
CA LEU A 69 -5.84 -12.83 16.04
C LEU A 69 -4.71 -13.05 15.02
N LEU A 70 -3.81 -12.08 14.84
CA LEU A 70 -2.73 -12.18 13.84
C LEU A 70 -1.75 -13.33 14.15
N VAL A 71 -1.37 -13.49 15.41
CA VAL A 71 -0.43 -14.53 15.86
C VAL A 71 -1.02 -15.94 15.70
N PRO A 72 -2.22 -16.27 16.22
CA PRO A 72 -2.81 -17.59 16.01
C PRO A 72 -3.15 -17.84 14.53
N PHE A 73 -3.54 -16.82 13.77
CA PHE A 73 -3.75 -16.95 12.32
C PHE A 73 -2.47 -17.35 11.59
N ALA A 74 -1.35 -16.70 11.93
CA ALA A 74 -0.05 -17.02 11.35
C ALA A 74 0.41 -18.44 11.70
N TYR A 75 0.27 -18.87 12.96
CA TYR A 75 0.56 -20.25 13.35
C TYR A 75 -0.32 -21.27 12.60
N GLY A 76 -1.59 -20.95 12.36
CA GLY A 76 -2.50 -21.78 11.55
C GLY A 76 -2.05 -21.87 10.09
N VAL A 77 -1.68 -20.76 9.47
CA VAL A 77 -1.17 -20.72 8.08
C VAL A 77 0.16 -21.46 7.96
N GLU A 78 1.09 -21.27 8.90
CA GLU A 78 2.37 -22.01 8.92
C GLU A 78 2.17 -23.51 9.15
N GLY A 79 1.26 -23.90 10.04
CA GLY A 79 0.90 -25.30 10.27
C GLY A 79 0.30 -25.94 9.02
N TRP A 80 -0.62 -25.25 8.35
CA TRP A 80 -1.23 -25.70 7.10
C TRP A 80 -0.21 -25.81 5.95
N ALA A 81 0.68 -24.82 5.83
CA ALA A 81 1.77 -24.80 4.87
C ALA A 81 2.73 -25.99 5.06
N ARG A 82 3.08 -26.30 6.32
CA ARG A 82 3.89 -27.49 6.66
C ARG A 82 3.19 -28.80 6.30
N LEU A 83 1.87 -28.89 6.50
CA LEU A 83 1.08 -30.07 6.15
C LEU A 83 0.89 -30.24 4.63
N THR A 84 0.84 -29.14 3.88
CA THR A 84 0.59 -29.14 2.42
C THR A 84 1.86 -29.03 1.57
N GLY A 85 3.03 -28.86 2.19
CA GLY A 85 4.31 -28.69 1.49
C GLY A 85 4.43 -27.38 0.71
N MET A 86 3.53 -26.43 0.90
CA MET A 86 3.54 -25.13 0.23
C MET A 86 4.30 -24.11 1.08
N GLU A 87 5.10 -23.24 0.46
CA GLU A 87 5.72 -22.14 1.20
C GLU A 87 4.65 -21.15 1.72
N PRO A 88 4.65 -20.82 3.02
CA PRO A 88 3.73 -19.84 3.57
C PRO A 88 4.09 -18.45 3.02
N ARG A 89 3.28 -17.94 2.09
CA ARG A 89 3.38 -16.55 1.57
C ARG A 89 3.18 -15.48 2.65
N LEU A 90 2.69 -15.87 3.82
CA LEU A 90 2.42 -15.01 4.96
C LEU A 90 3.02 -15.65 6.22
N THR A 91 4.16 -15.14 6.68
CA THR A 91 4.84 -15.63 7.89
C THR A 91 4.51 -14.75 9.10
N LEU A 92 4.75 -15.27 10.31
CA LEU A 92 4.67 -14.51 11.56
C LEU A 92 5.47 -13.20 11.52
N ASP A 93 6.66 -13.23 10.93
CA ASP A 93 7.53 -12.06 10.85
C ASP A 93 7.01 -11.03 9.84
N SER A 94 6.47 -11.46 8.69
CA SER A 94 5.79 -10.57 7.74
C SER A 94 4.60 -9.86 8.40
N LEU A 95 3.82 -10.57 9.23
CA LEU A 95 2.69 -10.00 9.96
C LEU A 95 3.13 -9.03 11.06
N ARG A 96 4.22 -9.33 11.79
CA ARG A 96 4.79 -8.42 12.79
C ARG A 96 5.34 -7.14 12.14
N MET A 97 6.01 -7.27 11.01
CA MET A 97 6.50 -6.12 10.24
C MET A 97 5.35 -5.29 9.68
N ALA A 98 4.32 -5.94 9.14
CA ALA A 98 3.15 -5.27 8.57
C ALA A 98 2.41 -4.38 9.58
N ARG A 99 2.53 -4.62 10.89
CA ARG A 99 1.90 -3.80 11.94
C ARG A 99 2.62 -2.48 12.23
N LYS A 100 3.86 -2.32 11.80
CA LYS A 100 4.62 -1.09 12.09
C LYS A 100 4.10 0.04 11.20
N TYR A 101 3.80 1.17 11.82
CA TYR A 101 3.48 2.40 11.09
C TYR A 101 4.76 2.92 10.44
N MET A 102 4.83 2.79 9.12
CA MET A 102 5.95 3.23 8.29
C MET A 102 5.74 4.69 7.88
N PHE A 103 5.60 5.55 8.88
CA PHE A 103 5.50 6.99 8.71
C PHE A 103 6.89 7.62 8.72
N PHE A 104 7.09 8.59 7.83
CA PHE A 104 8.40 9.17 7.62
C PHE A 104 8.32 10.67 7.40
N SER A 105 9.34 11.38 7.90
CA SER A 105 9.46 12.82 7.70
C SER A 105 10.34 13.14 6.48
N SER A 106 9.77 13.92 5.56
CA SER A 106 10.49 14.47 4.40
C SER A 106 10.99 15.90 4.62
N GLU A 107 10.97 16.41 5.87
CA GLU A 107 11.29 17.81 6.17
C GLU A 107 12.70 18.23 5.75
N LYS A 108 13.66 17.30 5.85
CA LYS A 108 15.02 17.54 5.34
C LYS A 108 15.05 17.73 3.83
N ALA A 109 14.34 16.88 3.08
CA ALA A 109 14.27 17.00 1.62
C ALA A 109 13.57 18.29 1.20
N LYS A 110 12.50 18.70 1.91
CA LYS A 110 11.82 19.99 1.68
C LYS A 110 12.77 21.17 1.87
N ARG A 111 13.48 21.21 3.01
CA ARG A 111 14.36 22.33 3.37
C ARG A 111 15.60 22.43 2.49
N GLU A 112 16.24 21.30 2.19
CA GLU A 112 17.56 21.31 1.54
C GLU A 112 17.51 21.10 0.03
N LEU A 113 16.49 20.40 -0.48
CA LEU A 113 16.35 20.12 -1.91
C LEU A 113 15.22 20.94 -2.55
N GLY A 114 14.39 21.62 -1.77
CA GLY A 114 13.14 22.23 -2.27
C GLY A 114 12.10 21.18 -2.67
N PHE A 115 12.21 19.94 -2.18
CA PHE A 115 11.32 18.86 -2.54
C PHE A 115 9.88 19.11 -2.05
N SER A 116 8.91 18.84 -2.91
CA SER A 116 7.49 18.80 -2.55
C SER A 116 6.79 17.66 -3.27
N SER A 117 5.84 17.04 -2.57
CA SER A 117 4.95 16.00 -3.11
C SER A 117 3.53 16.55 -3.16
N ARG A 118 2.78 16.12 -4.17
CA ARG A 118 1.33 16.30 -4.23
C ARG A 118 0.63 15.38 -3.20
N ALA A 119 -0.65 15.63 -2.97
CA ALA A 119 -1.49 14.84 -2.06
C ALA A 119 -1.59 13.38 -2.53
N ALA A 120 -1.68 12.44 -1.58
CA ALA A 120 -1.73 11.02 -1.90
C ALA A 120 -2.98 10.63 -2.71
N GLU A 121 -4.09 11.35 -2.54
CA GLU A 121 -5.32 11.13 -3.32
C GLU A 121 -5.10 11.29 -4.83
N GLN A 122 -4.25 12.23 -5.26
CA GLN A 122 -3.91 12.40 -6.68
C GLN A 122 -3.12 11.20 -7.20
N ALA A 123 -2.13 10.71 -6.44
CA ALA A 123 -1.37 9.52 -6.80
C ALA A 123 -2.24 8.26 -6.89
N LEU A 124 -3.21 8.11 -5.97
CA LEU A 124 -4.18 7.02 -6.01
C LEU A 124 -5.12 7.13 -7.21
N SER A 125 -5.57 8.34 -7.54
CA SER A 125 -6.41 8.62 -8.71
C SER A 125 -5.70 8.27 -10.01
N ASP A 126 -4.46 8.76 -10.20
CA ASP A 126 -3.67 8.53 -11.41
C ASP A 126 -3.35 7.04 -11.58
N ALA A 127 -3.03 6.35 -10.47
CA ALA A 127 -2.85 4.90 -10.48
C ALA A 127 -4.15 4.19 -10.92
N VAL A 128 -5.30 4.50 -10.31
CA VAL A 128 -6.59 3.88 -10.67
C VAL A 128 -6.91 4.09 -12.14
N ALA A 129 -6.75 5.32 -12.66
CA ALA A 129 -6.97 5.63 -14.07
C ALA A 129 -6.05 4.81 -14.99
N TRP A 130 -4.77 4.65 -14.63
CA TRP A 130 -3.83 3.83 -15.39
C TRP A 130 -4.21 2.35 -15.36
N PHE A 131 -4.60 1.80 -14.20
CA PHE A 131 -5.07 0.41 -14.06
C PHE A 131 -6.34 0.15 -14.89
N ASP A 132 -7.24 1.12 -14.99
CA ASP A 132 -8.44 1.05 -15.81
C ASP A 132 -8.10 1.03 -17.30
N ALA A 133 -7.26 1.97 -17.75
CA ALA A 133 -6.80 2.07 -19.13
C ALA A 133 -6.06 0.80 -19.60
N LYS A 134 -5.37 0.10 -18.69
CA LYS A 134 -4.70 -1.19 -18.97
C LYS A 134 -5.62 -2.41 -18.85
N ASN A 135 -6.90 -2.21 -18.55
CA ASN A 135 -7.89 -3.29 -18.34
C ASN A 135 -7.48 -4.30 -17.27
N TYR A 136 -6.74 -3.85 -16.25
CA TYR A 136 -6.28 -4.71 -15.16
C TYR A 136 -7.36 -4.97 -14.11
N PHE A 137 -8.48 -4.25 -14.16
CA PHE A 137 -9.62 -4.49 -13.28
C PHE A 137 -10.48 -5.72 -13.63
N LYS A 138 -10.11 -6.50 -14.66
CA LYS A 138 -10.82 -7.72 -15.08
C LYS A 138 -10.98 -8.69 -13.91
N SER A 139 -12.21 -8.78 -13.40
CA SER A 139 -12.63 -9.87 -12.53
C SER A 139 -13.03 -11.05 -13.41
N SER A 140 -12.45 -12.22 -13.17
CA SER A 140 -13.13 -13.48 -13.47
C SER A 140 -14.33 -13.60 -12.52
N VAL A 141 -15.44 -12.96 -12.87
CA VAL A 141 -16.75 -13.53 -12.54
C VAL A 141 -17.04 -14.46 -13.70
N SER A 142 -16.77 -15.74 -13.49
CA SER A 142 -17.20 -16.79 -14.40
C SER A 142 -18.67 -16.58 -14.71
N ALA A 143 -19.00 -16.64 -15.99
CA ALA A 143 -20.33 -16.96 -16.48
C ALA A 143 -20.88 -18.14 -15.65
N ALA A 144 -21.81 -17.86 -14.76
CA ALA A 144 -22.67 -18.84 -14.10
C ALA A 144 -23.79 -18.05 -13.41
N THR A 145 -24.81 -17.72 -14.19
CA THR A 145 -26.26 -17.63 -13.86
C THR A 145 -26.90 -16.61 -14.80
N GLN A 146 -26.84 -16.91 -16.10
CA GLN A 146 -27.96 -16.65 -17.00
C GLN A 146 -28.60 -18.02 -17.21
N SER A 147 -29.56 -18.35 -16.36
CA SER A 147 -30.45 -19.50 -16.49
C SER A 147 -31.54 -19.35 -15.42
N ARG A 148 -32.53 -18.51 -15.71
CA ARG A 148 -33.97 -18.85 -15.77
C ARG A 148 -34.79 -17.58 -15.89
#